data_AF-A0A960M0X7-F1
#
_entry.id   AF-A0A960M0X7-F1
#
_cell.length_a   1.000
_cell.length_b   1.000
_cell.length_c   1.000
_cell.angle_alpha   90.00
_cell.angle_beta   90.00
_cell.angle_gamma   90.00
#
_symmetry.space_group_name_H-M   'P 1'
#
loop_
_entity.id
_entity.type
_entity.pdbx_description
1 polymer ?
#
loop_
_entity_poly.entity_id
_entity_poly.type
_entity_poly.pdbx_seq_one_letter_code
_entity_poly.pdbx_strand_id
1 'polypeptide(L)'
;MRLVYKFILISIAVHVVGLILFGGYVIFTKQKPEPVTFEAPAQLKRIEPKKREYKLQVKEQQKRSSKPALQSRLQSTRMSAIALPDIKAKIDPIKNEMNPVPGMSGGLGEGLNIGGGTGGGQIFGVNVLASKLGVIVDISKSTHAIIHLSIEEVQRSFADAIIVLAPGCGMDPLNEGKIITPASAESRVRQYLHKDSKLQLISYLYGDETLSGGLLAANRRFREFYDTAAPSGRLFLLQVTNKQGGLHMAGTQEAFLFLINQNVDGIYWFADFEDPIDPEIQADLIKRLISKNIKVYQHIMNPGNSVDNRKLAFSRDTGGEVIRAVPQ
;
A
#
# COMPACT_ATOMS: atom_id res chain seq x y z
N MET A 1 -8.73 66.03 -5.15
CA MET A 1 -8.31 64.61 -5.15
C MET A 1 -9.02 63.71 -4.13
N ARG A 2 -9.25 64.13 -2.87
CA ARG A 2 -9.88 63.26 -1.84
C ARG A 2 -11.31 62.78 -2.15
N LEU A 3 -12.08 63.53 -2.93
CA LEU A 3 -13.45 63.15 -3.28
C LEU A 3 -13.50 62.00 -4.30
N VAL A 4 -12.66 62.07 -5.34
CA VAL A 4 -12.59 61.06 -6.41
C VAL A 4 -12.18 59.69 -5.87
N TYR A 5 -11.24 59.64 -4.92
CA TYR A 5 -10.80 58.40 -4.29
C TYR A 5 -11.93 57.70 -3.51
N LYS A 6 -12.81 58.47 -2.84
CA LYS A 6 -13.97 57.90 -2.14
C LYS A 6 -14.97 57.24 -3.10
N PHE A 7 -15.22 57.85 -4.26
CA PHE A 7 -16.11 57.26 -5.27
C PHE A 7 -15.56 55.98 -5.87
N ILE A 8 -14.25 55.92 -6.12
CA ILE A 8 -13.58 54.70 -6.60
C ILE A 8 -13.68 53.58 -5.56
N LEU A 9 -13.41 53.89 -4.28
CA LEU A 9 -13.53 52.91 -3.19
C LEU A 9 -14.96 52.37 -3.03
N ILE A 10 -15.96 53.24 -3.10
CA ILE A 10 -17.37 52.83 -3.03
C ILE A 10 -17.73 51.94 -4.21
N SER A 11 -17.29 52.28 -5.42
CA SER A 11 -17.52 51.46 -6.62
C SER A 11 -16.93 50.06 -6.47
N ILE A 12 -15.66 49.95 -6.01
CA ILE A 12 -15.01 48.66 -5.78
C ILE A 12 -15.76 47.84 -4.73
N ALA A 13 -16.16 48.46 -3.63
CA ALA A 13 -16.90 47.78 -2.56
C ALA A 13 -18.23 47.19 -3.06
N VAL A 14 -18.99 47.95 -3.88
CA VAL A 14 -20.24 47.47 -4.47
C VAL A 14 -20.02 46.25 -5.38
N HIS A 15 -18.96 46.26 -6.20
CA HIS A 15 -18.66 45.13 -7.09
C HIS A 15 -18.24 43.88 -6.31
N VAL A 16 -17.43 44.02 -5.26
CA VAL A 16 -17.02 42.89 -4.41
C VAL A 16 -18.23 42.26 -3.72
N VAL A 17 -19.14 43.08 -3.17
CA VAL A 17 -20.39 42.58 -2.56
C VAL A 17 -21.26 41.87 -3.60
N GLY A 18 -21.38 42.43 -4.81
CA GLY A 18 -22.12 41.80 -5.91
C GLY A 18 -21.55 40.43 -6.29
N LEU A 19 -20.23 40.30 -6.38
CA LEU A 19 -19.56 39.03 -6.69
C LEU A 19 -19.78 37.97 -5.60
N ILE A 20 -19.75 38.35 -4.33
CA ILE A 20 -19.97 37.42 -3.22
C ILE A 20 -21.43 36.92 -3.22
N LEU A 21 -22.39 37.82 -3.37
CA LEU A 21 -23.81 37.46 -3.37
C LEU A 21 -24.18 36.61 -4.59
N PHE A 22 -23.76 37.03 -5.79
CA PHE A 22 -24.10 36.32 -7.02
C PHE A 22 -23.31 35.02 -7.18
N GLY A 23 -22.02 35.03 -6.84
CA GLY A 23 -21.17 33.83 -6.85
C GLY A 23 -21.67 32.79 -5.86
N GLY A 24 -22.04 33.20 -4.64
CA GLY A 24 -22.63 32.31 -3.64
C GLY A 24 -23.95 31.67 -4.10
N TYR A 25 -24.83 32.46 -4.74
CA TYR A 25 -26.11 31.97 -5.27
C TYR A 25 -25.93 30.91 -6.37
N VAL A 26 -24.97 31.10 -7.29
CA VAL A 26 -24.69 30.14 -8.37
C VAL A 26 -24.17 28.81 -7.81
N ILE A 27 -23.27 28.86 -6.82
CA ILE A 27 -22.74 27.65 -6.19
C ILE A 27 -23.86 26.88 -5.47
N PHE A 28 -24.72 27.58 -4.74
CA PHE A 28 -25.82 26.97 -3.99
C PHE A 28 -26.88 26.31 -4.89
N THR A 29 -27.14 26.91 -6.05
CA THR A 29 -28.13 26.37 -7.00
C THR A 29 -27.62 25.15 -7.78
N LYS A 30 -26.30 25.06 -8.03
CA LYS A 30 -25.67 23.95 -8.76
C LYS A 30 -25.46 22.68 -7.92
N GLN A 31 -25.50 22.77 -6.60
CA GLN A 31 -25.25 21.62 -5.70
C GLN A 31 -26.48 20.77 -5.38
N LYS A 32 -27.64 21.00 -5.99
CA LYS A 32 -28.81 20.13 -5.77
C LYS A 32 -28.54 18.77 -6.45
N PRO A 33 -28.37 17.67 -5.70
CA PRO A 33 -28.14 16.37 -6.30
C PRO A 33 -29.38 15.96 -7.10
N GLU A 34 -29.17 15.39 -8.29
CA GLU A 34 -30.26 14.84 -9.08
C GLU A 34 -30.94 13.70 -8.30
N PRO A 35 -32.28 13.61 -8.31
CA PRO A 35 -32.97 12.53 -7.65
C PRO A 35 -32.58 11.21 -8.31
N VAL A 36 -31.86 10.37 -7.55
CA VAL A 36 -31.43 9.05 -7.99
C VAL A 36 -32.67 8.22 -8.28
N THR A 37 -32.99 8.06 -9.56
CA THR A 37 -34.11 7.23 -10.01
C THR A 37 -33.58 5.80 -10.08
N PHE A 38 -33.90 5.00 -9.06
CA PHE A 38 -33.52 3.59 -9.02
C PHE A 38 -34.39 2.81 -9.98
N GLU A 39 -33.90 2.55 -11.19
CA GLU A 39 -34.48 1.53 -12.05
C GLU A 39 -34.10 0.15 -11.50
N ALA A 40 -35.10 -0.61 -11.04
CA ALA A 40 -34.89 -1.96 -10.57
C ALA A 40 -34.43 -2.83 -11.76
N PRO A 41 -33.27 -3.51 -11.69
CA PRO A 41 -32.84 -4.40 -12.76
C PRO A 41 -33.87 -5.50 -12.97
N ALA A 42 -34.09 -5.87 -14.23
CA ALA A 42 -34.99 -6.95 -14.62
C ALA A 42 -34.74 -8.19 -13.74
N GLN A 43 -35.82 -8.74 -13.17
CA GLN A 43 -35.74 -9.89 -12.27
C GLN A 43 -35.00 -11.03 -12.97
N LEU A 44 -33.78 -11.33 -12.50
CA LEU A 44 -33.00 -12.46 -13.00
C LEU A 44 -33.81 -13.73 -12.75
N LYS A 45 -34.02 -14.52 -13.81
CA LYS A 45 -34.66 -15.84 -13.72
C LYS A 45 -33.99 -16.62 -12.58
N ARG A 46 -34.80 -17.03 -11.60
CA ARG A 46 -34.39 -17.81 -10.43
C ARG A 46 -33.72 -19.10 -10.92
N ILE A 47 -32.39 -19.14 -10.92
CA ILE A 47 -31.63 -20.35 -11.22
C ILE A 47 -31.89 -21.32 -10.06
N GLU A 48 -32.45 -22.49 -10.37
CA GLU A 48 -32.72 -23.52 -9.38
C GLU A 48 -31.42 -23.96 -8.68
N PRO A 49 -31.43 -24.14 -7.35
CA PRO A 49 -30.22 -24.39 -6.57
C PRO A 49 -29.70 -25.82 -6.80
N LYS A 50 -28.84 -26.01 -7.80
CA LYS A 50 -28.06 -27.25 -8.03
C LYS A 50 -26.93 -27.47 -7.00
N LYS A 51 -26.99 -26.81 -5.83
CA LYS A 51 -25.87 -26.66 -4.87
C LYS A 51 -25.79 -27.73 -3.77
N ARG A 52 -26.75 -28.67 -3.67
CA ARG A 52 -26.68 -29.76 -2.67
C ARG A 52 -25.84 -30.95 -3.13
N GLU A 53 -25.98 -31.37 -4.39
CA GLU A 53 -25.23 -32.52 -4.92
C GLU A 53 -23.71 -32.27 -4.93
N TYR A 54 -23.31 -31.05 -5.29
CA TYR A 54 -21.89 -30.68 -5.35
C TYR A 54 -21.20 -30.73 -3.97
N LYS A 55 -21.88 -30.28 -2.90
CA LYS A 55 -21.32 -30.35 -1.53
C LYS A 55 -21.23 -31.78 -0.99
N LEU A 56 -22.07 -32.70 -1.48
CA LEU A 56 -22.02 -34.11 -1.11
C LEU A 56 -20.87 -34.84 -1.83
N GLN A 57 -20.68 -34.58 -3.13
CA GLN A 57 -19.56 -35.16 -3.90
C GLN A 57 -18.20 -34.71 -3.36
N VAL A 58 -18.04 -33.43 -3.00
CA VAL A 58 -16.77 -32.93 -2.43
C VAL A 58 -16.48 -33.57 -1.06
N LYS A 59 -17.51 -33.78 -0.22
CA LYS A 59 -17.33 -34.47 1.08
C LYS A 59 -17.00 -35.95 0.92
N GLU A 60 -17.62 -36.64 -0.03
CA GLU A 60 -17.28 -38.05 -0.32
C GLU A 60 -15.88 -38.19 -0.91
N GLN A 61 -15.48 -37.28 -1.80
CA GLN A 61 -14.15 -37.28 -2.40
C GLN A 61 -13.06 -37.00 -1.34
N GLN A 62 -13.31 -36.08 -0.40
CA GLN A 62 -12.42 -35.82 0.74
C GLN A 62 -12.37 -36.99 1.74
N LYS A 63 -13.48 -37.73 1.93
CA LYS A 63 -13.48 -38.94 2.76
C LYS A 63 -12.76 -40.12 2.09
N ARG A 64 -12.75 -40.18 0.75
CA ARG A 64 -12.02 -41.21 -0.02
C ARG A 64 -10.54 -40.89 -0.19
N SER A 65 -10.12 -39.63 -0.09
CA SER A 65 -8.71 -39.27 -0.02
C SER A 65 -8.19 -39.55 1.40
N SER A 66 -7.81 -40.80 1.67
CA SER A 66 -6.99 -41.13 2.84
C SER A 66 -5.73 -40.26 2.83
N LYS A 67 -5.58 -39.49 3.92
CA LYS A 67 -4.45 -38.61 4.24
C LYS A 67 -3.13 -39.16 3.67
N PRO A 68 -2.38 -38.40 2.84
CA PRO A 68 -1.10 -38.88 2.32
C PRO A 68 -0.22 -39.30 3.49
N ALA A 69 0.16 -40.57 3.53
CA ALA A 69 1.18 -41.02 4.47
C ALA A 69 2.44 -40.21 4.15
N LEU A 70 2.90 -39.44 5.14
CA LEU A 70 4.18 -38.74 5.08
C LEU A 70 5.24 -39.75 4.67
N GLN A 71 5.67 -39.71 3.40
CA GLN A 71 6.84 -40.45 2.98
C GLN A 71 8.00 -39.92 3.84
N SER A 72 8.57 -40.82 4.64
CA SER A 72 9.73 -40.55 5.47
C SER A 72 10.81 -39.90 4.62
N ARG A 73 11.25 -38.71 5.07
CA ARG A 73 12.36 -37.93 4.50
C ARG A 73 13.43 -38.84 3.89
N LEU A 74 13.75 -38.59 2.62
CA LEU A 74 14.94 -39.13 1.97
C LEU A 74 16.16 -38.82 2.85
N GLN A 75 16.64 -39.82 3.59
CA GLN A 75 17.92 -39.75 4.26
C GLN A 75 18.99 -39.78 3.18
N SER A 76 19.69 -38.65 3.04
CA SER A 76 20.86 -38.55 2.19
C SER A 76 21.95 -39.46 2.75
N THR A 77 22.22 -40.58 2.06
CA THR A 77 23.45 -41.35 2.25
C THR A 77 24.62 -40.58 1.65
N ARG A 78 25.04 -39.49 2.31
CA ARG A 78 26.39 -38.96 2.12
C ARG A 78 27.29 -39.57 3.19
N MET A 79 28.13 -40.51 2.78
CA MET A 79 29.30 -40.91 3.55
C MET A 79 30.30 -39.76 3.52
N SER A 80 30.48 -39.06 4.63
CA SER A 80 31.75 -38.38 4.92
C SER A 80 32.37 -39.03 6.15
N ALA A 81 33.45 -39.78 5.91
CA ALA A 81 34.24 -40.45 6.93
C ALA A 81 35.08 -39.43 7.71
N ILE A 82 34.45 -38.73 8.67
CA ILE A 82 35.13 -38.07 9.77
C ILE A 82 34.36 -38.47 11.03
N ALA A 83 34.90 -39.46 11.75
CA ALA A 83 34.37 -39.92 13.02
C ALA A 83 34.75 -38.89 14.10
N LEU A 84 33.80 -38.04 14.46
CA LEU A 84 33.86 -37.31 15.73
C LEU A 84 33.44 -38.28 16.85
N PRO A 85 34.10 -38.24 18.02
CA PRO A 85 33.74 -39.10 19.15
C PRO A 85 32.33 -38.75 19.66
N ASP A 86 31.51 -39.77 19.87
CA ASP A 86 30.15 -39.67 20.41
C ASP A 86 30.16 -39.08 21.83
N ILE A 87 29.88 -37.79 21.95
CA ILE A 87 29.54 -37.18 23.23
C ILE A 87 28.10 -37.58 23.54
N LYS A 88 27.93 -38.56 24.43
CA LYS A 88 26.63 -38.91 25.02
C LYS A 88 26.16 -37.78 25.94
N ALA A 89 25.62 -36.72 25.35
CA ALA A 89 24.89 -35.71 26.10
C ALA A 89 23.53 -36.29 26.51
N LYS A 90 23.36 -36.55 27.81
CA LYS A 90 22.07 -36.88 28.39
C LYS A 90 21.24 -35.60 28.41
N ILE A 91 20.36 -35.44 27.43
CA ILE A 91 19.42 -34.32 27.40
C ILE A 91 18.21 -34.76 28.24
N ASP A 92 18.19 -34.34 29.50
CA ASP A 92 16.97 -34.46 30.30
C ASP A 92 15.93 -33.49 29.70
N PRO A 93 14.68 -33.94 29.44
CA PRO A 93 13.65 -33.06 28.92
C PRO A 93 13.35 -31.99 29.97
N ILE A 94 13.57 -30.72 29.61
CA ILE A 94 13.13 -29.58 30.40
C ILE A 94 11.59 -29.66 30.48
N LYS A 95 11.09 -30.06 31.66
CA LYS A 95 9.68 -29.91 32.00
C LYS A 95 9.42 -28.42 32.18
N ASN A 96 8.90 -27.77 31.15
CA ASN A 96 8.22 -26.50 31.33
C ASN A 96 6.89 -26.78 32.02
N GLU A 97 6.89 -26.78 33.35
CA GLU A 97 5.70 -26.64 34.17
C GLU A 97 5.22 -25.19 34.03
N MET A 98 4.51 -24.90 32.94
CA MET A 98 3.72 -23.68 32.85
C MET A 98 2.34 -24.00 33.43
N ASN A 99 2.16 -23.66 34.70
CA ASN A 99 0.88 -23.73 35.38
C ASN A 99 -0.17 -22.98 34.55
N PRO A 100 -1.25 -23.62 34.09
CA PRO A 100 -2.35 -22.90 33.47
C PRO A 100 -3.02 -22.05 34.55
N VAL A 101 -3.02 -20.73 34.36
CA VAL A 101 -3.88 -19.82 35.12
C VAL A 101 -5.33 -20.19 34.77
N PRO A 102 -6.14 -20.68 35.73
CA PRO A 102 -7.52 -21.03 35.46
C PRO A 102 -8.35 -19.74 35.46
N GLY A 103 -8.81 -19.33 34.28
CA GLY A 103 -9.65 -18.13 34.17
C GLY A 103 -9.95 -17.58 32.78
N MET A 104 -9.39 -18.09 31.70
CA MET A 104 -9.68 -17.59 30.35
C MET A 104 -10.15 -18.70 29.41
N SER A 105 -11.34 -19.25 29.69
CA SER A 105 -12.07 -20.05 28.71
C SER A 105 -13.04 -19.14 27.94
N GLY A 106 -12.80 -18.97 26.64
CA GLY A 106 -13.80 -18.44 25.73
C GLY A 106 -13.26 -17.40 24.77
N GLY A 107 -12.68 -17.86 23.65
CA GLY A 107 -12.30 -16.98 22.55
C GLY A 107 -11.29 -17.61 21.62
N LEU A 108 -11.76 -18.45 20.70
CA LEU A 108 -11.00 -18.85 19.52
C LEU A 108 -10.68 -17.61 18.68
N GLY A 109 -9.41 -17.19 18.65
CA GLY A 109 -8.93 -16.21 17.68
C GLY A 109 -7.84 -15.30 18.25
N GLU A 110 -6.61 -15.79 18.34
CA GLU A 110 -5.46 -14.90 18.52
C GLU A 110 -4.27 -15.45 17.74
N GLY A 111 -3.86 -14.66 16.75
CA GLY A 111 -2.77 -14.96 15.83
C GLY A 111 -1.44 -14.93 16.55
N LEU A 112 -0.94 -16.11 16.88
CA LEU A 112 0.47 -16.35 17.12
C LEU A 112 1.16 -16.62 15.78
N ASN A 113 1.31 -15.58 14.95
CA ASN A 113 2.33 -15.55 13.90
C ASN A 113 3.67 -15.18 14.55
N ILE A 114 4.17 -16.06 15.42
CA ILE A 114 5.57 -16.04 15.83
C ILE A 114 6.36 -16.63 14.66
N GLY A 115 7.22 -15.79 14.08
CA GLY A 115 7.98 -16.06 12.87
C GLY A 115 8.69 -17.42 12.84
N GLY A 116 8.61 -18.07 11.68
CA GLY A 116 9.38 -19.27 11.38
C GLY A 116 8.79 -20.10 10.23
N GLY A 117 9.15 -19.78 8.99
CA GLY A 117 9.35 -20.83 7.98
C GLY A 117 8.40 -20.96 6.79
N THR A 118 7.41 -20.10 6.59
CA THR A 118 6.62 -20.09 5.34
C THR A 118 6.32 -18.65 4.95
N GLY A 119 6.86 -18.17 3.83
CA GLY A 119 6.89 -16.77 3.38
C GLY A 119 5.53 -16.12 3.18
N GLY A 120 4.88 -15.75 4.28
CA GLY A 120 3.66 -14.99 4.29
C GLY A 120 3.43 -14.36 5.65
N GLY A 121 2.71 -13.25 5.65
CA GLY A 121 2.38 -12.45 6.83
C GLY A 121 1.00 -11.85 6.67
N GLN A 122 0.43 -11.33 7.76
CA GLN A 122 -0.89 -10.72 7.72
C GLN A 122 -0.75 -9.19 7.70
N ILE A 123 -1.44 -8.53 6.78
CA ILE A 123 -1.50 -7.07 6.73
C ILE A 123 -2.98 -6.68 6.69
N PHE A 124 -3.46 -5.98 7.72
CA PHE A 124 -4.88 -5.59 7.86
C PHE A 124 -5.86 -6.76 7.73
N GLY A 125 -5.54 -7.88 8.37
CA GLY A 125 -6.38 -9.09 8.32
C GLY A 125 -6.25 -9.91 7.03
N VAL A 126 -5.52 -9.42 6.02
CA VAL A 126 -5.32 -10.09 4.73
C VAL A 126 -4.01 -10.87 4.75
N ASN A 127 -4.05 -12.13 4.29
CA ASN A 127 -2.86 -12.97 4.17
C ASN A 127 -2.06 -12.56 2.93
N VAL A 128 -0.92 -11.92 3.13
CA VAL A 128 0.03 -11.59 2.10
C VAL A 128 1.04 -12.73 2.00
N LEU A 129 1.03 -13.44 0.89
CA LEU A 129 1.99 -14.50 0.59
C LEU A 129 3.16 -13.89 -0.19
N ALA A 130 4.26 -13.63 0.51
CA ALA A 130 5.53 -13.13 -0.01
C ALA A 130 6.65 -13.53 0.95
N SER A 131 7.78 -14.00 0.44
CA SER A 131 8.99 -14.21 1.24
C SER A 131 9.83 -12.93 1.31
N LYS A 132 9.75 -12.09 0.26
CA LYS A 132 10.41 -10.80 0.16
C LYS A 132 9.42 -9.78 -0.40
N LEU A 133 8.93 -8.90 0.48
CA LEU A 133 7.89 -7.94 0.13
C LEU A 133 8.48 -6.62 -0.37
N GLY A 134 8.01 -6.18 -1.54
CA GLY A 134 8.12 -4.79 -1.98
C GLY A 134 6.87 -4.02 -1.58
N VAL A 135 7.01 -2.76 -1.21
CA VAL A 135 5.90 -1.91 -0.76
C VAL A 135 5.97 -0.60 -1.52
N ILE A 136 4.87 -0.22 -2.14
CA ILE A 136 4.69 1.09 -2.78
C ILE A 136 3.66 1.83 -1.95
N VAL A 137 4.04 3.00 -1.45
CA VAL A 137 3.17 3.85 -0.63
C VAL A 137 2.98 5.17 -1.36
N ASP A 138 1.73 5.44 -1.74
CA ASP A 138 1.32 6.73 -2.26
C ASP A 138 1.46 7.82 -1.19
N ILE A 139 2.21 8.85 -1.53
CA ILE A 139 2.39 10.07 -0.77
C ILE A 139 1.61 11.18 -1.47
N SER A 140 0.40 11.40 -0.99
CA SER A 140 -0.49 12.44 -1.47
C SER A 140 -1.27 13.01 -0.29
N LYS A 141 -1.82 14.22 -0.45
CA LYS A 141 -2.52 14.92 0.63
C LYS A 141 -3.63 14.09 1.30
N SER A 142 -4.29 13.22 0.53
CA SER A 142 -5.33 12.31 1.00
C SER A 142 -4.76 11.18 1.88
N THR A 143 -3.49 10.77 1.69
CA THR A 143 -2.89 9.61 2.39
C THR A 143 -2.21 9.93 3.71
N HIS A 144 -1.94 11.21 3.97
CA HIS A 144 -1.08 11.66 5.07
C HIS A 144 -1.55 11.26 6.47
N ALA A 145 -2.87 11.19 6.70
CA ALA A 145 -3.40 10.90 8.03
C ALA A 145 -3.11 9.46 8.48
N ILE A 146 -3.05 8.51 7.54
CA ILE A 146 -3.07 7.07 7.84
C ILE A 146 -1.86 6.31 7.31
N ILE A 147 -0.97 6.97 6.58
CA ILE A 147 0.24 6.36 6.02
C ILE A 147 1.09 5.62 7.06
N HIS A 148 1.24 6.20 8.26
CA HIS A 148 2.03 5.63 9.33
C HIS A 148 1.44 4.29 9.83
N LEU A 149 0.12 4.16 9.89
CA LEU A 149 -0.56 2.92 10.29
C LEU A 149 -0.31 1.81 9.27
N SER A 150 -0.36 2.14 7.98
CA SER A 150 -0.06 1.19 6.89
C SER A 150 1.36 0.67 6.95
N ILE A 151 2.31 1.56 7.23
CA ILE A 151 3.71 1.20 7.33
C ILE A 151 3.98 0.37 8.60
N GLU A 152 3.44 0.77 9.75
CA GLU A 152 3.56 0.02 11.00
C GLU A 152 3.02 -1.41 10.84
N GLU A 153 1.84 -1.56 10.23
CA GLU A 153 1.23 -2.86 10.00
C GLU A 153 2.07 -3.74 9.07
N VAL A 154 2.59 -3.16 7.98
CA VAL A 154 3.51 -3.88 7.09
C VAL A 154 4.76 -4.32 7.83
N GLN A 155 5.38 -3.45 8.64
CA GLN A 155 6.60 -3.77 9.36
C GLN A 155 6.42 -4.83 10.46
N ARG A 156 5.23 -4.96 11.04
CA ARG A 156 4.93 -6.05 12.00
C ARG A 156 5.08 -7.43 11.37
N SER A 157 4.63 -7.58 10.12
CA SER A 157 4.65 -8.86 9.40
C SER A 157 5.86 -9.02 8.48
N PHE A 158 6.42 -7.91 8.00
CA PHE A 158 7.50 -7.86 7.01
C PHE A 158 8.53 -6.78 7.40
N ALA A 159 9.27 -7.03 8.48
CA ALA A 159 10.27 -6.10 9.00
C ALA A 159 11.42 -5.79 8.00
N ASP A 160 11.62 -6.64 6.99
CA ASP A 160 12.61 -6.51 5.94
C ASP A 160 12.05 -6.01 4.60
N ALA A 161 10.79 -5.58 4.57
CA ALA A 161 10.16 -5.05 3.37
C ALA A 161 10.95 -3.87 2.75
N ILE A 162 11.02 -3.86 1.42
CA ILE A 162 11.59 -2.75 0.65
C ILE A 162 10.49 -1.74 0.37
N ILE A 163 10.60 -0.53 0.91
CA ILE A 163 9.55 0.49 0.86
C ILE A 163 9.95 1.59 -0.12
N VAL A 164 9.07 1.87 -1.07
CA VAL A 164 9.18 3.00 -2.01
C VAL A 164 8.05 3.99 -1.72
N LEU A 165 8.41 5.22 -1.37
CA LEU A 165 7.47 6.32 -1.23
C LEU A 165 7.29 7.00 -2.59
N ALA A 166 6.10 6.87 -3.17
CA ALA A 166 5.76 7.37 -4.50
C ALA A 166 4.90 8.64 -4.42
N PRO A 167 5.16 9.69 -5.22
CA PRO A 167 4.23 10.81 -5.34
C PRO A 167 3.02 10.36 -6.14
N GLY A 168 1.87 10.26 -5.50
CA GLY A 168 0.67 9.77 -6.18
C GLY A 168 0.75 8.28 -6.51
N CYS A 169 -0.25 7.83 -7.25
CA CYS A 169 -0.34 6.49 -7.80
C CYS A 169 -0.41 6.47 -9.33
N GLY A 170 -0.31 7.64 -9.97
CA GLY A 170 -0.43 7.79 -11.41
C GLY A 170 0.69 7.11 -12.19
N MET A 171 0.38 6.71 -13.42
CA MET A 171 1.33 6.19 -14.41
C MET A 171 1.16 6.93 -15.73
N ASP A 172 2.24 7.53 -16.21
CA ASP A 172 2.24 8.37 -17.41
C ASP A 172 3.55 8.15 -18.20
N PRO A 173 3.49 7.82 -19.50
CA PRO A 173 4.67 7.56 -20.33
C PRO A 173 5.52 8.81 -20.60
N LEU A 174 5.01 10.01 -20.33
CA LEU A 174 5.73 11.26 -20.53
C LEU A 174 6.60 11.65 -19.32
N ASN A 175 6.47 10.95 -18.21
CA ASN A 175 7.20 11.23 -16.99
C ASN A 175 8.29 10.20 -16.75
N GLU A 176 9.41 10.68 -16.24
CA GLU A 176 10.57 9.88 -15.87
C GLU A 176 10.65 9.84 -14.35
N GLY A 177 10.78 8.64 -13.79
CA GLY A 177 10.96 8.44 -12.35
C GLY A 177 12.38 7.98 -12.04
N LYS A 178 12.94 8.53 -10.97
CA LYS A 178 14.23 8.13 -10.43
C LYS A 178 14.08 7.68 -8.98
N ILE A 179 14.52 6.46 -8.70
CA ILE A 179 14.64 5.97 -7.33
C ILE A 179 15.88 6.57 -6.68
N ILE A 180 15.68 7.21 -5.53
CA ILE A 180 16.76 7.80 -4.74
C ILE A 180 16.66 7.33 -3.29
N THR A 181 17.79 7.38 -2.58
CA THR A 181 17.82 7.10 -1.15
C THR A 181 17.48 8.36 -0.34
N PRO A 182 16.94 8.20 0.88
CA PRO A 182 16.81 9.27 1.87
C PRO A 182 18.05 10.17 1.97
N ALA A 183 19.24 9.57 2.13
CA ALA A 183 20.50 10.31 2.25
C ALA A 183 20.83 11.15 0.99
N SER A 184 20.61 10.60 -0.21
CA SER A 184 20.81 11.33 -1.47
C SER A 184 19.84 12.51 -1.59
N ALA A 185 18.59 12.28 -1.21
CA ALA A 185 17.57 13.30 -1.24
C ALA A 185 17.87 14.43 -0.23
N GLU A 186 18.21 14.10 1.02
CA GLU A 186 18.59 15.07 2.05
C GLU A 186 19.80 15.91 1.62
N SER A 187 20.78 15.28 0.98
CA SER A 187 21.99 15.97 0.50
C SER A 187 21.66 17.02 -0.56
N ARG A 188 20.70 16.75 -1.45
CA ARG A 188 20.20 17.72 -2.43
C ARG A 188 19.47 18.87 -1.76
N VAL A 189 18.58 18.59 -0.82
CA VAL A 189 17.78 19.61 -0.14
C VAL A 189 18.63 20.55 0.70
N ARG A 190 19.67 20.04 1.38
CA ARG A 190 20.64 20.86 2.11
C ARG A 190 21.37 21.88 1.23
N GLN A 191 21.51 21.62 -0.08
CA GLN A 191 22.13 22.58 -1.00
C GLN A 191 21.23 23.78 -1.30
N TYR A 192 19.91 23.65 -1.11
CA TYR A 192 18.94 24.69 -1.44
C TYR A 192 18.29 25.34 -0.22
N LEU A 193 18.37 24.72 0.97
CA LEU A 193 17.60 25.13 2.14
C LEU A 193 18.45 25.20 3.43
N HIS A 194 18.37 26.35 4.11
CA HIS A 194 19.14 26.68 5.32
C HIS A 194 18.46 26.29 6.66
N LYS A 195 17.28 25.64 6.65
CA LYS A 195 16.53 25.21 7.84
C LYS A 195 16.24 23.69 7.80
N ASP A 196 15.78 23.13 8.92
CA ASP A 196 15.62 21.68 9.18
C ASP A 196 15.29 20.82 7.94
N SER A 197 16.36 20.20 7.40
CA SER A 197 16.40 19.58 6.07
C SER A 197 15.43 18.41 5.84
N LYS A 198 14.96 17.74 6.90
CA LYS A 198 14.13 16.53 6.78
C LYS A 198 12.67 16.83 6.44
N LEU A 199 12.12 17.93 6.95
CA LEU A 199 10.70 18.28 6.72
C LEU A 199 10.48 18.85 5.32
N GLN A 200 11.48 19.58 4.82
CA GLN A 200 11.42 20.16 3.49
C GLN A 200 11.74 19.13 2.40
N LEU A 201 12.28 17.96 2.77
CA LEU A 201 12.57 16.89 1.84
C LEU A 201 11.32 16.37 1.11
N ILE A 202 10.26 16.12 1.87
CA ILE A 202 9.00 15.60 1.34
C ILE A 202 8.33 16.65 0.47
N SER A 203 8.32 17.91 0.93
CA SER A 203 7.80 19.05 0.16
C SER A 203 8.56 19.23 -1.16
N TYR A 204 9.90 19.11 -1.11
CA TYR A 204 10.79 19.24 -2.26
C TYR A 204 10.65 18.09 -3.26
N LEU A 205 10.50 16.85 -2.80
CA LEU A 205 10.41 15.69 -3.70
C LEU A 205 9.06 15.60 -4.42
N TYR A 206 8.02 16.15 -3.82
CA TYR A 206 6.66 16.04 -4.31
C TYR A 206 6.09 17.37 -4.82
N GLY A 207 6.98 18.35 -5.06
CA GLY A 207 6.66 19.60 -5.74
C GLY A 207 5.65 20.49 -5.02
N ASP A 208 5.37 20.21 -3.75
CA ASP A 208 4.32 20.86 -3.00
C ASP A 208 4.92 21.69 -1.86
N GLU A 209 5.11 22.99 -2.11
CA GLU A 209 5.34 23.98 -1.05
C GLU A 209 4.09 24.19 -0.17
N THR A 210 2.95 23.58 -0.51
CA THR A 210 1.71 23.73 0.26
C THR A 210 1.63 22.74 1.42
N LEU A 211 0.68 22.98 2.33
CA LEU A 211 0.44 22.33 3.62
C LEU A 211 0.76 20.82 3.68
N SER A 212 0.60 20.07 2.59
CA SER A 212 0.77 18.63 2.48
C SER A 212 2.16 18.16 2.93
N GLY A 213 3.24 18.74 2.39
CA GLY A 213 4.61 18.39 2.78
C GLY A 213 4.92 18.76 4.24
N GLY A 214 4.38 19.89 4.69
CA GLY A 214 4.42 20.33 6.10
C GLY A 214 3.63 19.45 7.06
N LEU A 215 2.52 18.84 6.62
CA LEU A 215 1.65 17.98 7.43
C LEU A 215 2.25 16.59 7.61
N LEU A 216 2.87 16.00 6.58
CA LEU A 216 3.63 14.74 6.74
C LEU A 216 4.83 14.93 7.65
N ALA A 217 5.57 16.01 7.42
CA ALA A 217 6.63 16.47 8.29
C ALA A 217 6.15 16.63 9.75
N ALA A 218 4.96 17.22 9.96
CA ALA A 218 4.38 17.40 11.29
C ALA A 218 3.85 16.10 11.91
N ASN A 219 3.62 15.04 11.12
CA ASN A 219 3.23 13.74 11.65
C ASN A 219 4.43 13.09 12.35
N ARG A 220 4.43 13.15 13.68
CA ARG A 220 5.49 12.61 14.54
C ARG A 220 5.78 11.13 14.24
N ARG A 221 4.74 10.30 14.08
CA ARG A 221 4.91 8.85 13.82
C ARG A 221 5.53 8.57 12.46
N PHE A 222 5.12 9.31 11.43
CA PHE A 222 5.75 9.20 10.12
C PHE A 222 7.23 9.59 10.20
N ARG A 223 7.56 10.66 10.95
CA ARG A 223 8.95 11.07 11.16
C ARG A 223 9.77 10.01 11.89
N GLU A 224 9.23 9.43 12.96
CA GLU A 224 9.86 8.32 13.70
C GLU A 224 10.12 7.12 12.80
N PHE A 225 9.14 6.74 11.96
CA PHE A 225 9.33 5.73 10.93
C PHE A 225 10.45 6.12 9.97
N TYR A 226 10.39 7.32 9.38
CA TYR A 226 11.36 7.79 8.40
C TYR A 226 12.78 7.75 8.98
N ASP A 227 12.97 8.26 10.19
CA ASP A 227 14.25 8.30 10.88
C ASP A 227 14.80 6.90 11.20
N THR A 228 13.92 5.93 11.43
CA THR A 228 14.29 4.52 11.69
C THR A 228 14.57 3.76 10.39
N ALA A 229 13.77 3.99 9.35
CA ALA A 229 13.82 3.26 8.10
C ALA A 229 14.87 3.81 7.13
N ALA A 230 15.13 5.13 7.14
CA ALA A 230 16.11 5.74 6.25
C ALA A 230 17.53 5.15 6.37
N PRO A 231 18.07 4.90 7.58
CA PRO A 231 19.39 4.28 7.74
C PRO A 231 19.43 2.80 7.35
N SER A 232 18.28 2.13 7.29
CA SER A 232 18.22 0.67 7.04
C SER A 232 18.60 0.27 5.62
N GLY A 233 18.64 1.22 4.68
CA GLY A 233 18.85 0.96 3.25
C GLY A 233 17.65 0.29 2.55
N ARG A 234 16.50 0.21 3.22
CA ARG A 234 15.26 -0.40 2.70
C ARG A 234 14.19 0.62 2.33
N LEU A 235 14.40 1.89 2.66
CA LEU A 235 13.51 2.99 2.31
C LEU A 235 14.06 3.73 1.08
N PHE A 236 13.20 3.93 0.11
CA PHE A 236 13.48 4.59 -1.16
C PHE A 236 12.40 5.63 -1.45
N LEU A 237 12.80 6.67 -2.18
CA LEU A 237 11.92 7.75 -2.60
C LEU A 237 11.89 7.75 -4.12
N LEU A 238 10.70 7.83 -4.69
CA LEU A 238 10.53 8.02 -6.12
C LEU A 238 10.44 9.52 -6.40
N GLN A 239 11.43 10.03 -7.14
CA GLN A 239 11.40 11.38 -7.67
C GLN A 239 10.91 11.33 -9.12
N VAL A 240 9.81 12.00 -9.43
CA VAL A 240 9.24 12.00 -10.79
C VAL A 240 9.39 13.38 -11.41
N THR A 241 9.84 13.41 -12.67
CA THR A 241 9.99 14.62 -13.46
C THR A 241 9.32 14.47 -14.82
N ASN A 242 8.73 15.54 -15.33
CA ASN A 242 8.30 15.60 -16.73
C ASN A 242 9.49 15.81 -17.68
N LYS A 243 9.24 15.78 -19.00
CA LYS A 243 10.27 16.01 -20.04
C LYS A 243 10.97 17.37 -19.95
N GLN A 244 10.35 18.35 -19.30
CA GLN A 244 10.93 19.68 -19.08
C GLN A 244 11.75 19.76 -17.77
N GLY A 245 11.87 18.65 -17.04
CA GLY A 245 12.59 18.57 -15.76
C GLY A 245 11.81 19.11 -14.56
N GLY A 246 10.54 19.48 -14.74
CA GLY A 246 9.64 19.87 -13.65
C GLY A 246 9.15 18.67 -12.86
N LEU A 247 8.99 18.82 -11.54
CA LEU A 247 8.46 17.76 -10.68
C LEU A 247 7.03 17.38 -11.08
N HIS A 248 6.70 16.10 -10.99
CA HIS A 248 5.38 15.57 -11.33
C HIS A 248 4.93 14.50 -10.31
N MET A 249 3.65 14.12 -10.36
CA MET A 249 3.02 13.15 -9.43
C MET A 249 2.56 11.85 -10.12
N ALA A 250 3.08 11.55 -11.31
CA ALA A 250 2.65 10.38 -12.08
C ALA A 250 3.87 9.67 -12.65
N GLY A 251 4.39 8.69 -11.92
CA GLY A 251 5.58 7.92 -12.30
C GLY A 251 5.69 6.58 -11.57
N THR A 252 4.58 6.09 -11.02
CA THR A 252 4.56 4.91 -10.12
C THR A 252 5.06 3.65 -10.81
N GLN A 253 5.05 3.61 -12.15
CA GLN A 253 5.64 2.53 -12.94
C GLN A 253 7.11 2.28 -12.59
N GLU A 254 7.88 3.32 -12.25
CA GLU A 254 9.29 3.17 -11.93
C GLU A 254 9.49 2.51 -10.56
N ALA A 255 8.57 2.72 -9.61
CA ALA A 255 8.58 2.00 -8.35
C ALA A 255 8.34 0.49 -8.56
N PHE A 256 7.42 0.12 -9.46
CA PHE A 256 7.21 -1.27 -9.83
C PHE A 256 8.45 -1.89 -10.47
N LEU A 257 9.02 -1.22 -11.48
CA LEU A 257 10.22 -1.71 -12.16
C LEU A 257 11.40 -1.87 -11.20
N PHE A 258 11.58 -0.92 -10.29
CA PHE A 258 12.58 -1.01 -9.24
C PHE A 258 12.37 -2.25 -8.36
N LEU A 259 11.17 -2.46 -7.83
CA LEU A 259 10.88 -3.59 -6.95
C LEU A 259 11.03 -4.94 -7.68
N ILE A 260 10.61 -5.03 -8.94
CA ILE A 260 10.86 -6.20 -9.79
C ILE A 260 12.37 -6.51 -9.85
N ASN A 261 13.20 -5.49 -10.04
CA ASN A 261 14.67 -5.64 -10.08
C ASN A 261 15.29 -5.96 -8.72
N GLN A 262 14.59 -5.68 -7.62
CA GLN A 262 14.98 -6.11 -6.27
C GLN A 262 14.66 -7.58 -5.99
N ASN A 263 14.11 -8.34 -6.95
CA ASN A 263 13.71 -9.74 -6.80
C ASN A 263 12.73 -9.96 -5.64
N VAL A 264 11.78 -9.03 -5.45
CA VAL A 264 10.63 -9.26 -4.56
C VAL A 264 9.73 -10.33 -5.17
N ASP A 265 9.01 -11.07 -4.33
CA ASP A 265 8.02 -12.09 -4.77
C ASP A 265 6.57 -11.66 -4.48
N GLY A 266 6.39 -10.52 -3.82
CA GLY A 266 5.11 -9.82 -3.70
C GLY A 266 5.29 -8.31 -3.65
N ILE A 267 4.30 -7.58 -4.13
CA ILE A 267 4.22 -6.12 -4.03
C ILE A 267 2.93 -5.74 -3.31
N TYR A 268 3.06 -5.00 -2.21
CA TYR A 268 1.94 -4.36 -1.54
C TYR A 268 1.85 -2.90 -1.98
N TRP A 269 0.75 -2.51 -2.61
CA TRP A 269 0.56 -1.16 -3.14
C TRP A 269 -0.58 -0.45 -2.42
N PHE A 270 -0.21 0.54 -1.59
CA PHE A 270 -1.12 1.34 -0.80
C PHE A 270 -1.34 2.70 -1.47
N ALA A 271 -2.56 2.96 -1.93
CA ALA A 271 -2.91 4.18 -2.65
C ALA A 271 -4.41 4.50 -2.57
N ASP A 272 -4.78 5.75 -2.91
CA ASP A 272 -6.18 6.12 -3.10
C ASP A 272 -6.74 5.74 -4.49
N PHE A 273 -5.86 5.48 -5.46
CA PHE A 273 -6.18 5.14 -6.85
C PHE A 273 -7.01 6.20 -7.58
N GLU A 274 -6.85 7.48 -7.21
CA GLU A 274 -7.55 8.59 -7.87
C GLU A 274 -6.86 9.01 -9.18
N ASP A 275 -5.53 8.86 -9.25
CA ASP A 275 -4.74 9.29 -10.41
C ASP A 275 -4.95 8.43 -11.67
N PRO A 276 -4.77 9.01 -12.88
CA PRO A 276 -4.77 8.27 -14.13
C PRO A 276 -3.66 7.21 -14.19
N ILE A 277 -4.00 6.04 -14.72
CA ILE A 277 -3.05 4.95 -15.01
C ILE A 277 -3.11 4.71 -16.52
N ASP A 278 -2.00 4.93 -17.20
CA ASP A 278 -1.89 4.62 -18.62
C ASP A 278 -2.10 3.11 -18.87
N PRO A 279 -3.03 2.73 -19.77
CA PRO A 279 -3.39 1.33 -19.98
C PRO A 279 -2.27 0.50 -20.64
N GLU A 280 -1.42 1.10 -21.47
CA GLU A 280 -0.31 0.39 -22.12
C GLU A 280 0.79 0.09 -21.11
N ILE A 281 1.13 1.07 -20.27
CA ILE A 281 2.06 0.87 -19.14
C ILE A 281 1.53 -0.19 -18.18
N GLN A 282 0.25 -0.12 -17.81
CA GLN A 282 -0.38 -1.10 -16.93
C GLN A 282 -0.27 -2.51 -17.50
N ALA A 283 -0.61 -2.69 -18.79
CA ALA A 283 -0.54 -3.99 -19.44
C ALA A 283 0.90 -4.54 -19.50
N ASP A 284 1.89 -3.71 -19.82
CA ASP A 284 3.31 -4.13 -19.85
C ASP A 284 3.80 -4.54 -18.45
N LEU A 285 3.50 -3.74 -17.42
CA LEU A 285 3.87 -4.05 -16.05
C LEU A 285 3.22 -5.34 -15.55
N ILE A 286 1.92 -5.54 -15.77
CA ILE A 286 1.22 -6.77 -15.40
C ILE A 286 1.89 -7.99 -16.05
N LYS A 287 2.22 -7.91 -17.34
CA LYS A 287 2.93 -8.98 -18.05
C LYS A 287 4.28 -9.30 -17.40
N ARG A 288 5.05 -8.28 -17.01
CA ARG A 288 6.34 -8.48 -16.31
C ARG A 288 6.15 -9.12 -14.94
N LEU A 289 5.19 -8.64 -14.16
CA LEU A 289 4.89 -9.16 -12.83
C LEU A 289 4.47 -10.64 -12.89
N ILE A 290 3.60 -11.01 -13.83
CA ILE A 290 3.21 -12.40 -14.09
C ILE A 290 4.44 -13.23 -14.49
N SER A 291 5.29 -12.74 -15.39
CA SER A 291 6.50 -13.46 -15.83
C SER A 291 7.49 -13.76 -14.69
N LYS A 292 7.45 -12.94 -13.64
CA LYS A 292 8.28 -13.05 -12.43
C LYS A 292 7.56 -13.70 -11.26
N ASN A 293 6.31 -14.13 -11.45
CA ASN A 293 5.45 -14.69 -10.40
C ASN A 293 5.30 -13.75 -9.18
N ILE A 294 5.21 -12.44 -9.44
CA ILE A 294 5.03 -11.41 -8.42
C ILE A 294 3.55 -11.08 -8.30
N LYS A 295 2.99 -11.28 -7.11
CA LYS A 295 1.60 -10.93 -6.80
C LYS A 295 1.51 -9.48 -6.32
N VAL A 296 0.49 -8.76 -6.78
CA VAL A 296 0.21 -7.40 -6.31
C VAL A 296 -1.00 -7.39 -5.38
N TYR A 297 -0.81 -6.87 -4.17
CA TYR A 297 -1.87 -6.64 -3.20
C TYR A 297 -2.21 -5.15 -3.22
N GLN A 298 -3.36 -4.78 -3.79
CA GLN A 298 -3.77 -3.38 -3.94
C GLN A 298 -4.65 -2.97 -2.77
N HIS A 299 -4.13 -2.11 -1.90
CA HIS A 299 -4.88 -1.56 -0.78
C HIS A 299 -5.47 -0.21 -1.16
N ILE A 300 -6.80 -0.18 -1.28
CA ILE A 300 -7.59 1.02 -1.55
C ILE A 300 -7.80 1.75 -0.24
N MET A 301 -7.14 2.89 -0.10
CA MET A 301 -7.14 3.65 1.13
C MET A 301 -8.50 4.24 1.50
N ASN A 302 -9.24 4.73 0.50
CA ASN A 302 -10.57 5.31 0.66
C ASN A 302 -11.61 4.36 0.05
N PRO A 303 -12.03 3.30 0.75
CA PRO A 303 -12.92 2.28 0.18
C PRO A 303 -14.32 2.82 -0.15
N GLY A 304 -14.69 3.99 0.39
CA GLY A 304 -15.92 4.71 0.06
C GLY A 304 -15.93 5.33 -1.34
N ASN A 305 -14.75 5.52 -1.95
CA ASN A 305 -14.65 6.01 -3.32
C ASN A 305 -14.80 4.83 -4.30
N SER A 306 -15.61 5.01 -5.34
CA SER A 306 -15.72 4.03 -6.41
C SER A 306 -14.42 4.02 -7.22
N VAL A 307 -13.56 3.04 -6.97
CA VAL A 307 -12.37 2.81 -7.78
C VAL A 307 -12.77 2.08 -9.06
N ASP A 308 -12.37 2.61 -10.22
CA ASP A 308 -12.56 1.94 -11.51
C ASP A 308 -11.91 0.55 -11.48
N ASN A 309 -12.69 -0.49 -11.82
CA ASN A 309 -12.24 -1.87 -11.87
C ASN A 309 -10.99 -2.07 -12.77
N ARG A 310 -10.76 -1.21 -13.76
CA ARG A 310 -9.54 -1.22 -14.58
C ARG A 310 -8.28 -0.92 -13.77
N LYS A 311 -8.36 -0.02 -12.79
CA LYS A 311 -7.22 0.30 -11.90
C LYS A 311 -6.88 -0.87 -10.96
N LEU A 312 -7.82 -1.79 -10.75
CA LEU A 312 -7.65 -3.01 -9.94
C LEU A 312 -7.08 -4.21 -10.72
N ALA A 313 -6.69 -4.01 -11.98
CA ALA A 313 -6.17 -5.08 -12.82
C ALA A 313 -4.87 -5.70 -12.27
N PHE A 314 -4.02 -4.93 -11.57
CA PHE A 314 -2.77 -5.45 -11.02
C PHE A 314 -3.01 -6.61 -10.06
N SER A 315 -3.89 -6.43 -9.07
CA SER A 315 -4.20 -7.50 -8.11
C SER A 315 -4.95 -8.66 -8.76
N ARG A 316 -5.96 -8.36 -9.57
CA ARG A 316 -6.75 -9.38 -10.27
C ARG A 316 -5.90 -10.26 -11.18
N ASP A 317 -5.04 -9.66 -12.00
CA ASP A 317 -4.35 -10.37 -13.08
C ASP A 317 -3.05 -11.04 -12.62
N THR A 318 -2.45 -10.55 -11.52
CA THR A 318 -1.29 -11.21 -10.89
C THR A 318 -1.69 -12.27 -9.85
N GLY A 319 -2.98 -12.43 -9.56
CA GLY A 319 -3.48 -13.39 -8.56
C GLY A 319 -3.21 -12.95 -7.11
N GLY A 320 -3.11 -11.64 -6.88
CA GLY A 320 -3.12 -11.03 -5.56
C GLY A 320 -4.54 -10.66 -5.10
N GLU A 321 -4.65 -9.71 -4.18
CA GLU A 321 -5.93 -9.33 -3.58
C GLU A 321 -6.15 -7.81 -3.55
N VAL A 322 -7.41 -7.39 -3.64
CA VAL A 322 -7.83 -6.01 -3.39
C VAL A 322 -8.22 -5.89 -1.92
N ILE A 323 -7.53 -5.01 -1.21
CA ILE A 323 -7.71 -4.75 0.22
C ILE A 323 -8.51 -3.46 0.36
N ARG A 324 -9.59 -3.51 1.15
CA ARG A 324 -10.48 -2.37 1.42
C ARG A 324 -10.61 -2.05 2.91
N ALA A 325 -9.75 -2.66 3.73
CA ALA A 325 -9.72 -2.42 5.16
C ALA A 325 -9.23 -1.00 5.42
N VAL A 326 -9.93 -0.23 6.23
CA VAL A 326 -9.43 1.09 6.65
C VAL A 326 -8.40 0.88 7.75
N PRO A 327 -7.19 1.47 7.66
CA PRO A 327 -6.24 1.47 8.78
C PRO A 327 -6.89 2.15 9.99
N GLN A 328 -7.02 1.42 11.11
CA GLN A 328 -7.57 1.93 12.38
C GLN A 328 -6.45 2.27 13.36
#